data_AF-A0A5E6NMP6-F1
#
_entry.id   AF-A0A5E6NMP6-F1
#
_cell.length_a   1.000
_cell.length_b   1.000
_cell.length_c   1.000
_cell.angle_alpha   90.00
_cell.angle_beta   90.00
_cell.angle_gamma   90.00
#
_symmetry.space_group_name_H-M   'P 1'
#
loop_
_entity.id
_entity.type
_entity.pdbx_description
1 polymer ?
#
loop_
_entity_poly.entity_id
_entity_poly.type
_entity_poly.pdbx_seq_one_letter_code
_entity_poly.pdbx_strand_id
1 'polypeptide(L)' 'MATDIRLYLREQLDKINDEIKRLQVALLNLAEQEASTILPGFTHLQAAQPVSFGHHMMAYFEMLS' A
#
# COMPACT_ATOMS: atom_id res chain seq x y z
N MET A 1 -5.32 -23.14 -27.09
CA MET A 1 -5.82 -21.74 -26.99
C MET A 1 -6.35 -21.38 -25.60
N ALA A 2 -7.46 -21.96 -25.11
CA ALA A 2 -8.01 -21.58 -23.79
C ALA A 2 -7.08 -21.94 -22.61
N THR A 3 -6.32 -23.03 -22.70
CA THR A 3 -5.33 -23.42 -21.67
C THR A 3 -4.10 -22.52 -21.67
N ASP A 4 -3.62 -22.12 -22.84
CA ASP A 4 -2.41 -21.29 -22.96
C ASP A 4 -2.65 -19.89 -22.36
N ILE A 5 -3.82 -19.30 -22.65
CA ILE A 5 -4.23 -18.01 -22.06
C ILE A 5 -4.33 -18.12 -20.54
N ARG A 6 -4.89 -19.21 -20.02
CA ARG A 6 -5.00 -19.42 -18.56
C ARG A 6 -3.64 -19.55 -17.88
N LEU A 7 -2.69 -20.26 -18.49
CA LEU A 7 -1.33 -20.39 -17.94
C LEU A 7 -0.59 -19.04 -17.99
N TYR A 8 -0.72 -18.31 -19.09
CA TYR A 8 -0.16 -16.96 -19.21
C TYR A 8 -0.72 -16.01 -18.14
N LEU A 9 -2.05 -15.95 -17.98
CA LEU A 9 -2.67 -15.09 -16.97
C LEU A 9 -2.22 -15.44 -15.55
N ARG A 10 -2.03 -16.73 -15.25
CA ARG A 10 -1.50 -17.16 -13.95
C ARG A 10 -0.11 -16.58 -13.69
N GLU A 11 0.79 -16.67 -14.68
CA GLU A 11 2.13 -16.08 -14.56
C GLU A 11 2.08 -14.56 -14.37
N GLN A 12 1.16 -13.86 -15.04
CA GLN A 12 0.98 -12.42 -14.86
C GLN A 12 0.42 -12.07 -13.49
N LEU A 13 -0.52 -12.86 -12.95
CA LEU A 13 -1.03 -12.68 -11.60
C LEU A 13 0.07 -12.88 -10.55
N ASP A 14 0.92 -13.88 -10.72
CA ASP A 14 2.06 -14.12 -9.83
C ASP A 14 3.01 -12.90 -9.82
N LYS A 15 3.32 -12.34 -11.00
CA LYS A 15 4.11 -11.11 -11.12
C LYS A 15 3.45 -9.91 -10.42
N ILE A 16 2.16 -9.68 -10.65
CA ILE A 16 1.43 -8.57 -10.02
C ILE A 16 1.43 -8.71 -8.49
N ASN A 17 1.27 -9.93 -7.97
CA ASN A 17 1.32 -10.18 -6.53
C ASN A 17 2.70 -9.84 -5.94
N ASP A 18 3.78 -10.15 -6.66
CA ASP A 18 5.14 -9.79 -6.22
C ASP A 18 5.37 -8.28 -6.24
N GLU A 19 4.82 -7.57 -7.22
CA GLU A 19 4.85 -6.11 -7.27
C GLU A 19 4.07 -5.46 -6.11
N ILE A 20 2.89 -5.99 -5.76
CA ILE A 20 2.09 -5.54 -4.62
C ILE A 20 2.87 -5.75 -3.32
N LYS A 21 3.48 -6.92 -3.11
CA LYS A 21 4.32 -7.18 -1.93
C LYS A 21 5.51 -6.23 -1.84
N ARG A 22 6.16 -5.91 -2.96
CA ARG A 22 7.26 -4.93 -2.97
C ARG A 22 6.77 -3.54 -2.54
N LEU A 23 5.60 -3.13 -3.01
CA LEU A 23 4.98 -1.87 -2.60
C LEU A 23 4.62 -1.87 -1.10
N GLN A 24 4.05 -2.96 -0.59
CA GLN A 24 3.77 -3.11 0.84
C GLN A 24 5.04 -2.98 1.70
N VAL A 25 6.14 -3.64 1.31
CA VAL A 25 7.42 -3.50 2.03
C VAL A 25 7.92 -2.04 2.00
N ALA A 26 7.79 -1.35 0.87
CA ALA A 26 8.16 0.06 0.77
C ALA A 26 7.30 0.96 1.68
N LEU A 27 5.99 0.72 1.73
CA LEU A 27 5.06 1.43 2.62
C LEU A 27 5.38 1.18 4.09
N LEU A 28 5.67 -0.08 4.46
CA LEU A 28 6.05 -0.46 5.82
C LEU A 28 7.34 0.24 6.26
N ASN A 29 8.39 0.19 5.42
CA ASN A 29 9.66 0.84 5.72
C ASN A 29 9.50 2.37 5.88
N LEU A 30 8.71 2.99 5.00
CA LEU A 30 8.41 4.42 5.09
C LEU A 30 7.58 4.74 6.34
N ALA A 31 6.63 3.86 6.69
CA ALA A 31 5.80 4.03 7.87
C ALA A 31 6.62 3.99 9.17
N GLU A 32 7.59 3.08 9.25
CA GLU A 32 8.52 2.97 10.37
C GLU A 32 9.42 4.20 10.46
N GLN A 33 10.03 4.62 9.35
CA GLN A 33 10.90 5.80 9.29
C GLN A 33 10.18 7.07 9.78
N GLU A 34 8.91 7.22 9.39
CA GLU A 34 8.12 8.43 9.62
C GLU A 34 7.04 8.25 10.71
N ALA A 35 7.24 7.28 11.61
CA ALA A 35 6.28 6.91 12.65
C ALA A 35 5.92 8.09 13.59
N SER A 36 6.84 9.04 13.77
CA SER A 36 6.66 10.23 14.63
C SER A 36 6.42 11.53 13.85
N THR A 37 6.46 11.49 12.51
CA THR A 37 6.29 12.69 11.68
C THR A 37 4.83 13.11 11.69
N ILE A 38 4.53 14.33 12.15
CA ILE A 38 3.15 14.81 12.27
C ILE A 38 2.61 15.19 10.89
N LEU A 39 1.44 14.65 10.54
CA LEU A 39 0.67 14.98 9.34
C LEU A 39 -0.68 15.59 9.75
N PRO A 40 -1.10 16.74 9.17
CA PRO A 40 -2.46 17.24 9.38
C PRO A 40 -3.48 16.23 8.85
N GLY A 41 -4.37 15.74 9.72
CA GLY A 41 -5.49 14.90 9.29
C GLY A 41 -6.58 15.75 8.62
N PHE A 42 -7.33 15.15 7.70
CA PHE A 42 -8.43 15.81 7.01
C PHE A 42 -9.70 14.95 6.97
N THR A 43 -10.85 15.58 7.16
CA THR A 43 -12.18 15.00 6.89
C THR A 43 -12.96 15.97 6.03
N HIS A 44 -13.61 15.52 4.94
CA HIS A 44 -14.24 16.41 3.96
C HIS A 44 -13.30 17.51 3.43
N LEU A 45 -11.99 17.21 3.34
CA LEU A 45 -10.93 18.15 2.98
C LEU A 45 -10.79 19.34 3.93
N GLN A 46 -11.30 19.24 5.16
CA GLN A 46 -11.13 20.21 6.24
C GLN A 46 -10.17 19.68 7.28
N ALA A 47 -9.35 20.57 7.86
CA ALA A 47 -8.40 20.19 8.90
C ALA A 47 -9.11 19.52 10.08
N ALA A 48 -8.60 18.36 10.46
CA ALA A 48 -9.10 17.54 11.56
C ALA A 48 -7.96 17.26 12.56
N GLN A 49 -8.09 16.21 13.36
CA GLN A 49 -7.06 15.80 14.31
C GLN A 49 -5.77 15.39 13.57
N PRO A 50 -4.57 15.79 14.07
CA PRO A 50 -3.31 15.31 13.53
C PRO A 50 -3.16 13.79 13.68
N VAL A 51 -2.49 13.18 12.71
CA VAL A 51 -2.05 11.78 12.73
C VAL A 51 -0.55 11.74 12.42
N SER A 52 0.13 10.61 12.62
CA SER A 52 1.49 10.48 12.08
C SER A 52 1.44 10.13 10.59
N PHE A 53 2.43 10.60 9.83
CA PHE A 53 2.63 10.20 8.44
C PHE A 53 2.82 8.69 8.35
N GLY A 54 3.53 8.08 9.30
CA GLY A 54 3.63 6.62 9.39
C GLY A 54 2.28 5.91 9.54
N HIS A 55 1.39 6.42 10.39
CA HIS A 55 0.03 5.89 10.49
C HIS A 55 -0.74 6.01 9.16
N HIS A 56 -0.56 7.13 8.45
CA HIS A 56 -1.15 7.32 7.13
C HIS A 56 -0.63 6.31 6.09
N MET A 57 0.68 6.01 6.10
CA MET A 57 1.26 4.99 5.22
C MET A 57 0.77 3.57 5.55
N MET A 58 0.60 3.24 6.83
CA MET A 58 0.02 1.94 7.23
C MET A 58 -1.42 1.76 6.73
N ALA A 59 -2.21 2.83 6.60
CA ALA A 59 -3.54 2.71 6.00
C ALA A 59 -3.48 2.21 4.53
N TYR A 60 -2.49 2.65 3.76
CA TYR A 60 -2.28 2.16 2.39
C TYR A 60 -1.70 0.75 2.36
N PHE A 61 -0.82 0.41 3.31
CA PHE A 61 -0.32 -0.96 3.47
C PHE A 61 -1.50 -1.93 3.66
N GLU A 62 -2.38 -1.66 4.64
CA GLU A 62 -3.54 -2.49 4.96
C GLU A 62 -4.56 -2.58 3.83
N MET A 63 -4.71 -1.54 3.01
CA MET A 63 -5.56 -1.57 1.81
C MET A 63 -5.09 -2.60 0.77
N LEU A 64 -3.80 -2.94 0.78
CA LEU A 64 -3.14 -3.83 -0.18
C LEU A 64 -2.78 -5.22 0.40
N SER A 65 -3.14 -5.48 1.67
CA SER A 65 -2.85 -6.71 2.42
C SER A 65 -3.75 -7.89 2.13
#